data_AF-A0A523QJM7-F1
#
_entry.id   AF-A0A523QJM7-F1
#
_cell.length_a   1.000
_cell.length_b   1.000
_cell.length_c   1.000
_cell.angle_alpha   90.00
_cell.angle_beta   90.00
_cell.angle_gamma   90.00
#
_symmetry.space_group_name_H-M   'P 1'
#
loop_
_entity.id
_entity.type
_entity.pdbx_description
1 polymer ?
#
loop_
_entity_poly.entity_id
_entity_poly.type
_entity_poly.pdbx_seq_one_letter_code
_entity_poly.pdbx_strand_id
1 'polypeptide(L)' 'MREKELKKITSEAYRKAQEIKGKADAEATAIYAGAYNKDPEFYSFLRTLDTYKYTLDDETWLILTTDSEFYKYLKELSP' A
#
# COMPACT_ATOMS: atom_id res chain seq x y z
N MET A 1 21.54 8.44 -42.39
CA MET A 1 20.55 7.34 -42.32
C MET A 1 20.54 6.68 -40.94
N ARG A 2 21.66 6.12 -40.46
CA ARG A 2 21.76 5.42 -39.16
C ARG A 2 21.22 6.18 -37.94
N GLU A 3 21.52 7.47 -37.75
CA GLU A 3 21.04 8.22 -36.58
C GLU A 3 19.52 8.39 -36.51
N LYS A 4 18.86 8.55 -37.68
CA LYS A 4 17.39 8.70 -37.73
C LYS A 4 16.69 7.40 -37.33
N GLU A 5 17.20 6.26 -37.78
CA GLU A 5 16.67 4.94 -37.38
C GLU A 5 16.89 4.68 -35.89
N LEU A 6 18.09 4.96 -35.38
CA LEU A 6 18.41 4.78 -33.97
C LEU A 6 17.51 5.63 -33.07
N LYS A 7 17.29 6.90 -33.44
CA LYS A 7 16.38 7.81 -32.73
C LYS A 7 14.92 7.36 -32.80
N LYS A 8 14.49 6.76 -33.91
CA LYS A 8 13.15 6.20 -34.06
C LYS A 8 12.96 4.99 -33.14
N ILE A 9 13.91 4.05 -33.15
CA ILE A 9 13.88 2.84 -32.31
C ILE A 9 13.85 3.21 -30.83
N THR A 10 14.71 4.13 -30.38
CA THR A 10 14.74 4.55 -28.97
C THR A 10 13.46 5.27 -28.56
N SER A 11 12.90 6.13 -29.41
CA SER A 11 11.64 6.80 -29.14
C SER A 11 10.46 5.83 -29.06
N GLU A 12 10.39 4.85 -29.96
CA GLU A 12 9.36 3.81 -29.95
C GLU A 12 9.48 2.90 -28.72
N ALA A 13 10.71 2.50 -28.37
CA ALA A 13 10.97 1.72 -27.15
C ALA A 13 10.57 2.49 -25.89
N TYR A 14 10.92 3.78 -25.81
CA TYR A 14 10.56 4.64 -24.68
C TYR A 14 9.04 4.78 -24.56
N ARG A 15 8.34 5.06 -25.67
CA ARG A 15 6.87 5.12 -25.68
C ARG A 15 6.26 3.82 -25.17
N LYS A 16 6.72 2.68 -25.66
CA LYS A 16 6.22 1.36 -25.25
C LYS A 16 6.48 1.09 -23.77
N ALA A 17 7.64 1.48 -23.25
CA ALA A 17 7.95 1.37 -21.83
C ALA A 17 7.00 2.22 -20.97
N GLN A 18 6.73 3.47 -21.38
CA GLN A 18 5.77 4.33 -20.68
C GLN A 18 4.35 3.78 -20.72
N GLU A 19 3.90 3.24 -21.85
CA GLU A 19 2.58 2.58 -21.97
C GLU A 19 2.46 1.36 -21.05
N ILE A 20 3.49 0.50 -20.99
CA ILE A 20 3.50 -0.66 -20.11
C ILE A 20 3.47 -0.22 -18.64
N LYS A 21 4.32 0.74 -18.28
CA LYS A 21 4.38 1.26 -16.91
C LYS A 21 3.05 1.88 -16.49
N GLY A 22 2.45 2.72 -17.35
CA GLY A 22 1.15 3.34 -17.06
C GLY A 22 0.03 2.32 -16.86
N LYS A 23 0.01 1.22 -17.65
CA LYS A 23 -0.95 0.13 -17.46
C LYS A 23 -0.73 -0.61 -16.14
N ALA A 24 0.53 -0.92 -15.81
CA ALA A 24 0.87 -1.59 -14.57
C ALA A 24 0.50 -0.74 -13.35
N ASP A 25 0.81 0.56 -13.37
CA ASP A 25 0.47 1.50 -12.29
C ASP A 25 -1.05 1.61 -12.11
N ALA A 26 -1.81 1.64 -13.22
CA ALA A 26 -3.27 1.66 -13.19
C ALA A 26 -3.86 0.36 -12.63
N GLU A 27 -3.34 -0.80 -13.03
CA GLU A 27 -3.77 -2.11 -12.54
C GLU A 27 -3.46 -2.28 -11.05
N ALA A 28 -2.24 -1.92 -10.63
CA ALA A 28 -1.86 -1.91 -9.22
C ALA A 28 -2.80 -1.01 -8.41
N THR A 29 -3.06 0.21 -8.88
CA THR A 29 -3.98 1.14 -8.22
C THR A 29 -5.39 0.56 -8.13
N ALA A 30 -5.90 -0.08 -9.19
CA ALA A 30 -7.21 -0.72 -9.20
C ALA A 30 -7.28 -1.90 -8.22
N ILE A 31 -6.23 -2.71 -8.14
CA ILE A 31 -6.12 -3.81 -7.16
C ILE A 31 -6.10 -3.26 -5.74
N TYR A 32 -5.28 -2.24 -5.46
CA TYR A 32 -5.24 -1.59 -4.15
C TYR A 32 -6.60 -1.01 -3.79
N ALA A 33 -7.21 -0.23 -4.67
CA ALA A 33 -8.54 0.34 -4.43
C ALA A 33 -9.60 -0.75 -4.24
N GLY A 34 -9.54 -1.84 -5.02
CA GLY A 34 -10.42 -2.99 -4.87
C GLY A 34 -10.21 -3.73 -3.55
N ALA A 35 -8.97 -3.91 -3.11
CA ALA A 35 -8.63 -4.53 -1.83
C ALA A 35 -9.07 -3.66 -0.65
N TYR A 36 -8.83 -2.36 -0.71
CA TYR A 36 -9.26 -1.40 0.30
C TYR A 36 -10.79 -1.26 0.38
N ASN A 37 -11.50 -1.35 -0.76
CA ASN A 37 -12.97 -1.29 -0.79
C ASN A 37 -13.65 -2.63 -0.47
N LYS A 38 -12.97 -3.77 -0.67
CA LYS A 38 -13.55 -5.09 -0.43
C LYS A 38 -13.85 -5.34 1.04
N ASP A 39 -13.05 -4.76 1.93
CA ASP A 39 -13.26 -4.88 3.36
C ASP A 39 -12.68 -3.67 4.11
N PRO A 40 -13.52 -2.66 4.43
CA PRO A 40 -13.13 -1.52 5.25
C PRO A 40 -12.58 -1.91 6.63
N GLU A 41 -12.98 -3.07 7.15
CA GLU A 41 -12.51 -3.60 8.43
C GLU A 41 -11.08 -4.16 8.30
N PHE A 42 -10.77 -4.84 7.20
CA PHE A 42 -9.40 -5.28 6.90
C PHE A 42 -8.43 -4.10 6.71
N TYR A 43 -8.87 -3.02 6.07
CA TYR A 43 -8.07 -1.80 5.97
C TYR A 43 -7.81 -1.19 7.34
N SER A 44 -8.87 -1.06 8.14
CA SER A 44 -8.79 -0.52 9.49
C SER A 44 -7.84 -1.35 10.34
N PHE A 45 -7.90 -2.68 10.22
CA PHE A 45 -6.98 -3.62 10.85
C PHE A 45 -5.52 -3.38 10.45
N LEU A 46 -5.20 -3.38 9.14
CA LEU A 46 -3.83 -3.17 8.67
C LEU A 46 -3.26 -1.81 9.10
N ARG A 47 -4.08 -0.75 9.03
CA ARG A 47 -3.67 0.60 9.45
C ARG A 47 -3.44 0.67 10.96
N THR A 48 -4.26 0.00 11.75
CA THR A 48 -4.06 -0.09 13.20
C THR A 48 -2.77 -0.85 13.54
N LEU A 49 -2.46 -1.96 12.86
CA LEU A 49 -1.20 -2.69 13.05
C LEU A 49 0.04 -1.86 12.66
N ASP A 50 -0.02 -1.14 11.54
CA ASP A 50 1.07 -0.25 11.13
C ASP A 50 1.28 0.86 12.15
N THR A 51 0.19 1.43 12.67
CA THR A 51 0.26 2.44 13.74
C THR A 51 0.93 1.89 15.00
N TYR A 52 0.57 0.67 15.44
CA TYR A 52 1.23 0.02 16.58
C TYR A 52 2.74 -0.08 16.41
N LYS A 53 3.23 -0.37 15.20
CA LYS A 53 4.66 -0.48 14.91
C LYS A 53 5.42 0.84 15.13
N TYR A 54 4.77 1.98 14.92
CA TYR A 54 5.38 3.30 15.10
C TYR A 54 5.15 3.87 16.50
N THR A 55 4.09 3.45 17.19
CA THR A 55 3.71 4.00 18.51
C THR A 55 4.15 3.15 19.69
N LEU A 56 4.51 1.88 19.48
CA LEU A 56 5.01 0.98 20.51
C LEU A 56 6.51 0.80 20.33
N ASP A 57 7.30 1.61 21.03
CA ASP A 57 8.73 1.40 21.21
C ASP A 57 9.03 0.72 22.56
N ASP A 58 10.28 0.34 22.80
CA ASP A 58 10.72 -0.37 24.02
C ASP A 58 10.49 0.43 25.32
N GLU A 59 10.23 1.73 25.22
CA GLU A 59 9.97 2.63 26.35
C GLU A 59 8.47 2.92 26.55
N THR A 60 7.60 2.43 25.67
CA THR A 60 6.16 2.69 25.70
C THR A 60 5.45 1.84 26.76
N TRP A 61 4.96 2.49 27.81
CA TRP A 61 4.10 1.85 28.81
C TRP A 61 2.64 1.83 28.35
N LEU A 62 2.21 0.68 27.84
CA LEU A 62 0.85 0.47 27.35
C LEU A 62 -0.14 0.31 28.53
N ILE A 63 -0.91 1.35 28.82
CA ILE A 63 -2.00 1.28 29.80
C ILE A 63 -3.26 0.77 29.09
N LEU A 64 -3.51 -0.55 29.18
CA LEU A 64 -4.64 -1.27 28.56
C LEU A 64 -5.98 -1.12 29.33
N THR A 65 -6.20 0.03 29.96
CA THR A 65 -7.43 0.39 30.66
C THR A 65 -7.92 1.67 29.99
N THR A 66 -8.83 1.69 29.04
CA THR A 66 -10.27 1.39 29.13
C THR A 66 -10.86 1.70 27.75
N ASP A 67 -11.78 0.89 27.23
CA ASP A 67 -12.75 1.14 26.13
C ASP A 67 -12.29 1.84 24.82
N SER A 68 -10.99 2.01 24.60
CA SER A 68 -10.47 2.65 23.41
C SER A 68 -10.56 1.71 22.22
N GLU A 69 -11.27 2.16 21.18
CA GLU A 69 -11.33 1.55 19.84
C GLU A 69 -9.94 1.27 19.26
N PHE A 70 -8.92 2.02 19.70
CA PHE A 70 -7.53 1.84 19.27
C PHE A 70 -6.98 0.46 19.62
N TYR A 71 -7.47 -0.19 20.69
CA TYR A 71 -6.99 -1.51 21.13
C TYR A 71 -7.94 -2.66 20.76
N LYS A 72 -8.98 -2.40 19.95
CA LYS A 72 -10.02 -3.40 19.68
C LYS A 72 -9.46 -4.74 19.17
N TYR A 73 -8.50 -4.69 18.24
CA TYR A 73 -7.87 -5.88 17.67
C TYR A 73 -6.88 -6.58 18.60
N LEU A 74 -6.24 -5.86 19.53
CA LEU A 74 -5.40 -6.47 20.57
C LEU A 74 -6.23 -7.21 21.62
N LYS A 75 -7.43 -6.70 21.94
CA LYS A 75 -8.36 -7.33 22.89
C LYS A 75 -9.05 -8.56 22.31
N GLU A 76 -9.35 -8.56 21.01
CA GLU A 76 -9.96 -9.70 20.30
C GLU A 76 -9.03 -10.91 20.14
N LEU A 77 -7.72 -10.70 20.21
CA LEU A 77 -6.70 -11.75 20.16
C LEU A 77 -6.49 -12.48 21.51
N SER A 78 -7.19 -12.08 22.57
CA SER A 78 -7.19 -12.82 23.83
C SER A 78 -8.13 -14.03 23.75
N PRO A 79 -7.65 -15.26 24.03
CA PRO A 79 -8.51 -16.44 24.10
C PRO A 79 -9.55 -16.37 25.21
#